data_AF-L1NT84-F1
#
_entry.id   AF-L1NT84-F1
#
_cell.length_a   1.000
_cell.length_b   1.000
_cell.length_c   1.000
_cell.angle_alpha   90.00
_cell.angle_beta   90.00
_cell.angle_gamma   90.00
#
_symmetry.space_group_name_H-M   'P 1'
#
loop_
_entity.id
_entity.type
_entity.pdbx_description
1 polymer ?
#
loop_
_entity_poly.entity_id
_entity_poly.type
_entity_poly.pdbx_seq_one_letter_code
_entity_poly.pdbx_strand_id
1 'polypeptide(L)'
;MKRKNLIKLLVDTIYRDNIYLITPIIDWDLMDIVNKHFRDNYNKVLPILLKWQEKEYISLINDDNVIFIFYPEKLPLKEDLLAESIL
;
A
#
# COMPACT_ATOMS: atom_id res chain seq x y z
N MET A 1 3.49 15.39 -1.54
CA MET A 1 2.86 14.81 -2.75
C MET A 1 1.32 14.83 -2.66
N LYS A 2 0.60 14.72 -3.79
CA LYS A 2 -0.87 14.56 -3.80
C LYS A 2 -1.24 13.13 -3.37
N ARG A 3 -2.32 12.96 -2.59
CA ARG A 3 -2.80 11.64 -2.09
C ARG A 3 -2.91 10.60 -3.20
N LYS A 4 -3.55 10.95 -4.32
CA LYS A 4 -3.73 10.04 -5.48
C LYS A 4 -2.42 9.46 -6.02
N ASN A 5 -1.33 10.23 -6.00
CA ASN A 5 -0.03 9.77 -6.49
C ASN A 5 0.63 8.81 -5.49
N LEU A 6 0.43 9.02 -4.19
CA LEU A 6 0.94 8.13 -3.13
C LEU A 6 0.19 6.79 -3.13
N ILE A 7 -1.13 6.83 -3.30
CA ILE A 7 -1.95 5.62 -3.46
C ILE A 7 -1.54 4.86 -4.71
N LYS A 8 -1.39 5.56 -5.84
CA LYS A 8 -0.91 4.92 -7.07
C LYS A 8 0.45 4.25 -6.87
N LEU A 9 1.38 4.91 -6.17
CA LEU A 9 2.69 4.35 -5.84
C LEU A 9 2.58 3.05 -5.02
N LEU A 10 1.74 3.03 -3.97
CA LEU A 10 1.50 1.84 -3.16
C LEU A 10 0.93 0.69 -4.00
N VAL A 11 -0.11 0.97 -4.78
CA VAL A 11 -0.73 -0.04 -5.65
C VAL A 11 0.26 -0.52 -6.71
N ASP A 12 1.00 0.39 -7.35
CA ASP A 12 2.03 -0.01 -8.31
C ASP A 12 3.09 -0.90 -7.65
N THR A 13 3.44 -0.66 -6.39
CA THR A 13 4.41 -1.48 -5.62
C THR A 13 3.86 -2.87 -5.32
N ILE A 14 2.62 -2.97 -4.83
CA ILE A 14 1.97 -4.25 -4.50
C ILE A 14 1.81 -5.16 -5.73
N TYR A 15 1.55 -4.58 -6.91
CA TYR A 15 1.33 -5.34 -8.15
C TYR A 15 2.57 -5.41 -9.04
N ARG A 16 3.71 -4.88 -8.59
CA ARG A 16 4.96 -4.93 -9.36
C ARG A 16 5.52 -6.35 -9.36
N ASP A 17 5.78 -6.91 -10.53
CA ASP A 17 6.56 -8.13 -10.76
C ASP A 17 6.18 -9.32 -9.83
N ASN A 18 4.90 -9.41 -9.46
CA ASN A 18 4.40 -10.37 -8.48
C ASN A 18 5.16 -10.34 -7.14
N ILE A 19 5.42 -9.16 -6.57
CA ILE A 19 6.17 -9.00 -5.31
C ILE A 19 5.63 -9.89 -4.17
N TYR A 20 4.33 -10.24 -4.21
CA TYR A 20 3.71 -11.19 -3.28
C TYR A 20 4.36 -12.59 -3.28
N LEU A 21 4.97 -13.01 -4.39
CA LEU A 21 5.75 -14.25 -4.47
C LEU A 21 7.06 -14.16 -3.68
N ILE A 22 7.54 -12.94 -3.42
CA ILE A 22 8.73 -12.67 -2.61
C ILE A 22 8.33 -12.36 -1.17
N THR A 23 7.39 -11.44 -0.97
CA THR A 23 6.88 -11.06 0.35
C THR A 23 5.53 -10.33 0.26
N PRO A 24 4.55 -10.68 1.10
CA PRO A 24 3.31 -9.91 1.26
C PRO A 24 3.45 -8.72 2.22
N ILE A 25 4.68 -8.27 2.51
CA ILE A 25 4.98 -7.22 3.49
C ILE A 25 5.38 -5.94 2.76
N ILE A 26 4.77 -4.82 3.17
CA ILE A 26 5.24 -3.49 2.81
C ILE A 26 5.86 -2.87 4.06
N ASP A 27 7.18 -2.72 4.04
CA ASP A 27 7.98 -2.10 5.09
C ASP A 27 8.46 -0.70 4.69
N TRP A 28 8.99 0.04 5.65
CA TRP A 28 9.45 1.40 5.40
C TRP A 28 10.71 1.46 4.54
N ASP A 29 11.60 0.48 4.62
CA ASP A 29 12.84 0.44 3.84
C ASP A 29 12.55 0.29 2.34
N LEU A 30 11.63 -0.61 1.98
CA LEU A 30 11.10 -0.76 0.62
C LEU A 30 10.50 0.57 0.16
N MET A 31 9.67 1.20 0.99
CA MET A 31 9.02 2.46 0.61
C MET A 31 10.00 3.62 0.50
N ASP A 32 11.10 3.64 1.25
CA ASP A 32 12.14 4.65 1.13
C ASP A 32 12.97 4.48 -0.15
N ILE A 33 13.21 3.23 -0.59
CA ILE A 33 13.81 2.92 -1.90
C ILE A 33 12.88 3.36 -3.04
N VAL A 34 11.59 3.03 -2.93
CA VAL A 34 10.57 3.35 -3.96
C VAL A 34 10.32 4.86 -4.03
N ASN A 35 10.21 5.52 -2.88
CA ASN A 35 10.05 6.97 -2.76
C ASN A 35 10.38 7.46 -1.34
N LYS A 36 11.55 8.08 -1.18
CA LYS A 36 12.02 8.69 0.08
C LYS A 36 11.09 9.72 0.75
N HIS A 37 10.08 10.23 0.04
CA HIS A 37 9.10 11.19 0.59
C HIS A 37 7.78 10.52 0.97
N PHE A 38 7.65 9.20 0.79
CA PHE A 38 6.43 8.49 1.13
C PHE A 38 6.15 8.56 2.64
N ARG A 39 7.17 8.27 3.46
CA ARG A 39 7.10 8.29 4.94
C ARG A 39 6.57 9.63 5.46
N ASP A 40 7.14 10.76 4.98
CA ASP A 40 6.69 12.12 5.33
C ASP A 40 5.24 12.43 4.96
N ASN A 41 4.67 11.68 4.01
CA ASN A 41 3.32 11.87 3.50
C ASN A 41 2.35 10.74 3.91
N TYR A 42 2.76 9.81 4.78
CA TYR A 42 1.99 8.62 5.13
C TYR A 42 0.59 8.93 5.66
N ASN A 43 0.45 9.96 6.49
CA ASN A 43 -0.84 10.38 7.04
C ASN A 43 -1.90 10.70 5.96
N LYS A 44 -1.48 11.00 4.72
CA LYS A 44 -2.40 11.24 3.60
C LYS A 44 -3.00 9.95 3.04
N VAL A 45 -2.32 8.82 3.18
CA VAL A 45 -2.76 7.51 2.68
C VAL A 45 -3.41 6.65 3.76
N LEU A 46 -3.14 6.93 5.04
CA LEU A 46 -3.70 6.18 6.17
C LEU A 46 -5.24 5.99 6.10
N PRO A 47 -6.07 7.00 5.74
CA PRO A 47 -7.51 6.78 5.61
C PRO A 47 -7.91 5.74 4.55
N ILE A 48 -7.10 5.56 3.51
CA ILE A 48 -7.33 4.56 2.47
C ILE A 48 -6.87 3.18 2.97
N LEU A 49 -5.73 3.11 3.64
CA LEU A 49 -5.25 1.85 4.23
C LEU A 49 -6.23 1.30 5.28
N LEU A 50 -6.86 2.17 6.07
CA LEU A 50 -7.92 1.78 7.00
C LEU A 50 -9.12 1.14 6.26
N LYS A 51 -9.54 1.71 5.13
CA LYS A 51 -10.59 1.10 4.27
C LYS A 51 -10.16 -0.24 3.68
N TRP A 52 -8.90 -0.37 3.27
CA TRP A 52 -8.37 -1.64 2.78
C TRP A 52 -8.36 -2.69 3.89
N GLN A 53 -8.07 -2.30 5.13
CA GLN A 53 -8.14 -3.19 6.28
C GLN A 53 -9.58 -3.61 6.59
N GLU A 54 -10.55 -2.70 6.53
CA GLU A 54 -11.98 -3.03 6.69
C GLU A 54 -12.47 -4.05 5.65
N LYS A 55 -11.88 -4.02 4.45
CA LYS A 55 -12.13 -5.00 3.37
C LYS A 55 -11.28 -6.26 3.46
N GLU A 56 -10.48 -6.38 4.51
CA GLU A 56 -9.54 -7.48 4.73
C GLU A 56 -8.47 -7.65 3.65
N TYR A 57 -8.18 -6.61 2.87
CA TYR A 57 -7.11 -6.62 1.87
C TYR A 57 -5.73 -6.57 2.50
N ILE A 58 -5.64 -5.91 3.66
CA ILE A 58 -4.40 -5.75 4.42
C ILE A 58 -4.66 -5.91 5.92
N SER A 59 -3.59 -6.16 6.66
CA SER A 59 -3.49 -5.90 8.09
C SER A 59 -2.49 -4.79 8.33
N LEU A 60 -2.94 -3.65 8.87
CA LEU A 60 -2.05 -2.57 9.27
C LEU A 60 -1.23 -3.01 10.48
N ILE A 61 0.08 -2.82 10.40
CA ILE A 61 1.01 -3.04 11.51
C ILE A 61 1.45 -1.69 12.05
N ASN A 62 1.96 -0.84 11.15
CA ASN A 62 2.36 0.55 11.41
C ASN A 62 3.30 0.68 12.62
N ASP A 63 4.31 -0.20 12.69
CA ASP A 63 5.42 -0.08 13.63
C ASP A 63 6.64 0.59 12.95
N ASP A 64 7.78 0.64 13.65
CA ASP A 64 8.99 1.30 13.17
C ASP A 64 9.60 0.66 11.90
N ASN A 65 9.22 -0.59 11.58
CA ASN A 65 9.77 -1.37 10.49
C ASN A 65 8.72 -1.62 9.40
N VAL A 66 7.54 -2.14 9.78
CA VAL A 66 6.50 -2.62 8.88
C VAL A 66 5.31 -1.69 8.84
N ILE A 67 4.86 -1.35 7.63
CA ILE A 67 3.65 -0.56 7.41
C ILE A 67 2.43 -1.47 7.49
N PHE A 68 2.37 -2.49 6.64
CA PHE A 68 1.27 -3.45 6.60
C PHE A 68 1.66 -4.75 5.90
N ILE A 69 0.85 -5.78 6.16
CA ILE A 69 0.86 -7.04 5.41
C ILE A 69 -0.37 -7.02 4.51
N PHE A 70 -0.24 -7.42 3.24
CA PHE A 70 -1.37 -7.54 2.31
C PHE A 70 -1.69 -8.99 1.99
N TYR A 71 -2.93 -9.26 1.58
CA TYR A 71 -3.45 -10.61 1.30
C TYR A 71 -3.71 -10.75 -0.20
N PRO A 72 -2.75 -11.30 -0.98
CA PRO A 72 -2.84 -11.35 -2.45
C PRO A 72 -4.13 -11.99 -2.97
N GLU A 73 -4.64 -13.00 -2.29
CA GLU A 73 -5.86 -13.74 -2.62
C GLU A 73 -7.15 -12.94 -2.38
N LYS A 74 -7.08 -11.88 -1.56
CA LYS A 74 -8.21 -11.00 -1.26
C LYS A 74 -8.16 -9.69 -2.04
N LEU A 75 -6.99 -9.34 -2.58
CA LEU A 75 -6.82 -8.11 -3.35
C LEU A 75 -7.62 -8.17 -4.66
N PRO A 76 -8.32 -7.08 -5.03
CA PRO A 76 -9.02 -6.99 -6.31
C PRO A 76 -8.01 -6.83 -7.46
N LEU A 77 -8.47 -6.62 -8.69
CA LEU A 77 -7.55 -6.27 -9.77
C LEU A 77 -6.94 -4.88 -9.50
N LYS A 78 -5.73 -4.65 -10.04
CA LYS A 78 -4.99 -3.39 -9.87
C LYS A 78 -5.83 -2.15 -10.20
N GLU A 79 -6.56 -2.21 -11.31
CA GLU A 79 -7.40 -1.11 -11.80
C GLU A 79 -8.58 -0.84 -10.86
N ASP A 80 -9.22 -1.89 -10.35
CA ASP A 80 -10.32 -1.79 -9.39
C ASP A 80 -9.83 -1.21 -8.07
N LEU A 81 -8.69 -1.68 -7.55
CA LEU A 81 -8.08 -1.16 -6.32
C LEU A 81 -7.77 0.34 -6.45
N LEU A 82 -7.23 0.76 -7.61
CA LEU A 82 -6.96 2.18 -7.88
C LEU A 82 -8.24 3.00 -7.93
N ALA A 83 -9.27 2.50 -8.63
CA ALA A 83 -10.54 3.20 -8.78
C ALA A 83 -11.19 3.46 -7.42
N GLU A 84 -11.29 2.45 -6.56
CA GLU A 84 -11.91 2.60 -5.24
C GLU A 84 -11.10 3.47 -4.26
N SER A 85 -9.80 3.62 -4.51
CA SER A 85 -8.87 4.30 -3.59
C SER A 85 -8.62 5.77 -3.93
N ILE A 86 -8.93 6.18 -5.16
CA ILE A 86 -8.70 7.54 -5.67
C ILE A 86 -9.97 8.41 -5.58
N LEU A 87 -11.16 7.78 -5.56
CA LEU A 87 -12.45 8.41 -5.28
C LEU A 87 -12.51 8.97 -3.85
#